data_AF-F0WRY3-F1
#
_entry.id   AF-F0WRY3-F1
#
_cell.length_a   1.000
_cell.length_b   1.000
_cell.length_c   1.000
_cell.angle_alpha   90.00
_cell.angle_beta   90.00
_cell.angle_gamma   90.00
#
_symmetry.space_group_name_H-M   'P 1'
#
loop_
_entity.id
_entity.type
_entity.pdbx_description
1 polymer ?
#
loop_
_entity_poly.entity_id
_entity_poly.type
_entity_poly.pdbx_seq_one_letter_code
_entity_poly.pdbx_strand_id
1 'polypeptide(L)'
;MPSHDTQVIDIDPLIYCDQKLDGNALLDPAVAADDAFSKCGFLVVTNHGVAQEIGPNLYENAMRFFLQTSNAEKTKCAFRSPIPRGYSGLSKEILAILAGASRPNDLVEKTRICSDCQTFSCQKICTIKM
;
A
#
# COMPACT_ATOMS: atom_id res chain seq x y z
N MET A 1 22.65 -6.21 -5.30
CA MET A 1 21.26 -6.61 -5.62
C MET A 1 21.01 -6.23 -7.07
N PRO A 2 20.36 -7.07 -7.88
CA PRO A 2 20.08 -6.68 -9.26
C PRO A 2 19.23 -5.41 -9.22
N SER A 3 19.73 -4.35 -9.84
CA SER A 3 18.97 -3.14 -10.14
C SER A 3 17.95 -3.54 -11.20
N HIS A 4 16.82 -4.09 -10.78
CA HIS A 4 15.71 -4.28 -11.68
C HIS A 4 15.24 -2.87 -12.07
N ASP A 5 15.52 -2.47 -13.31
CA ASP A 5 15.01 -1.24 -13.91
C ASP A 5 13.49 -1.29 -13.83
N THR A 6 12.94 -0.69 -12.78
CA THR A 6 11.50 -0.66 -12.56
C THR A 6 10.96 0.41 -13.49
N GLN A 7 10.05 0.02 -14.37
CA GLN A 7 9.50 0.92 -15.36
C GLN A 7 8.66 2.01 -14.69
N VAL A 8 8.93 3.27 -15.04
CA VAL A 8 8.16 4.42 -14.60
C VAL A 8 7.11 4.73 -15.67
N ILE A 9 5.85 4.83 -15.27
CA ILE A 9 4.70 5.05 -16.15
C ILE A 9 4.00 6.34 -15.74
N ASP A 10 3.89 7.25 -16.69
CA ASP A 10 3.11 8.48 -16.56
C ASP A 10 1.64 8.19 -16.83
N ILE A 11 0.78 8.48 -15.85
CA ILE A 11 -0.67 8.30 -15.98
C ILE A 11 -1.45 9.62 -16.08
N ASP A 12 -0.77 10.76 -16.20
CA ASP A 12 -1.42 12.06 -16.43
C ASP A 12 -2.43 12.01 -17.60
N PRO A 13 -2.12 11.35 -18.75
CA PRO A 13 -3.07 11.24 -19.86
C PRO A 13 -4.38 10.56 -19.47
N LEU A 14 -4.38 9.68 -18.46
CA LEU A 14 -5.56 8.94 -18.02
C LEU A 14 -6.50 9.78 -17.15
N ILE A 15 -5.99 10.83 -16.49
CA ILE A 15 -6.74 11.60 -15.48
C ILE A 15 -7.76 12.53 -16.12
N TYR A 16 -7.45 13.04 -17.33
CA TYR A 16 -8.28 14.01 -18.05
C TYR A 16 -9.08 13.38 -19.20
N CYS A 17 -9.06 12.06 -19.34
CA CYS A 17 -9.80 11.34 -20.38
C CYS A 17 -11.31 11.30 -20.07
N ASP A 18 -12.01 12.36 -20.44
CA ASP A 18 -13.47 12.46 -20.33
C ASP A 18 -14.16 11.59 -21.40
N GLN A 19 -14.32 10.29 -21.12
CA GLN A 19 -15.18 9.24 -21.76
C GLN A 19 -15.37 9.17 -23.30
N LYS A 20 -14.76 10.04 -24.12
CA LYS A 20 -14.78 10.02 -25.58
C LYS A 20 -13.35 9.91 -26.09
N LEU A 21 -12.89 8.67 -26.13
CA LEU A 21 -11.50 8.35 -26.43
C LEU A 21 -11.18 8.45 -27.93
N ASP A 22 -10.10 9.18 -28.23
CA ASP A 22 -9.15 8.74 -29.23
C ASP A 22 -8.37 7.57 -28.62
N GLY A 23 -8.71 6.34 -29.00
CA GLY A 23 -8.17 5.11 -28.40
C GLY A 23 -6.65 4.98 -28.47
N ASN A 24 -5.98 5.81 -29.28
CA ASN A 24 -4.52 5.83 -29.40
C ASN A 24 -3.82 6.43 -28.16
N ALA A 25 -4.45 7.37 -27.45
CA ALA A 25 -3.85 8.01 -26.27
C ALA A 25 -3.74 7.09 -25.04
N LEU A 26 -4.51 5.99 -25.02
CA LEU A 26 -4.49 4.99 -23.94
C LEU A 26 -3.54 3.83 -24.21
N LEU A 27 -3.07 3.68 -25.44
CA LEU A 27 -2.32 2.50 -25.86
C LEU A 27 -0.97 2.45 -25.14
N ASP A 28 -0.29 3.59 -25.03
CA ASP A 28 1.08 3.65 -24.51
C ASP A 28 1.18 3.32 -23.00
N PRO A 29 0.37 3.90 -22.08
CA PRO A 29 0.43 3.53 -20.67
C PRO A 29 0.01 2.08 -20.41
N ALA A 30 -0.95 1.56 -21.18
CA ALA A 30 -1.44 0.18 -21.04
C ALA A 30 -0.39 -0.84 -21.48
N VAL A 31 0.25 -0.62 -22.64
CA VAL A 31 1.34 -1.47 -23.14
C VAL A 31 2.54 -1.43 -22.19
N ALA A 32 2.88 -0.25 -21.67
CA ALA A 32 3.96 -0.11 -20.68
C ALA A 32 3.67 -0.88 -19.38
N ALA A 33 2.42 -0.86 -18.91
CA ALA A 33 2.04 -1.60 -17.70
C ALA A 33 2.12 -3.12 -17.90
N ASP A 34 1.62 -3.63 -19.04
CA ASP A 34 1.67 -5.05 -19.37
C ASP A 34 3.12 -5.57 -19.47
N ASP A 35 4.00 -4.79 -20.09
CA ASP A 35 5.43 -5.10 -20.20
C ASP A 35 6.12 -5.12 -18.83
N ALA A 36 5.85 -4.12 -17.97
CA ALA A 36 6.40 -4.05 -16.62
C ALA A 36 5.97 -5.24 -15.75
N PHE A 37 4.68 -5.60 -15.77
CA PHE A 37 4.18 -6.75 -15.04
C PHE A 37 4.74 -8.08 -15.57
N SER A 38 4.90 -8.21 -16.88
CA SER A 38 5.46 -9.42 -17.50
C SER A 38 6.95 -9.61 -17.22
N LYS A 39 7.72 -8.52 -17.12
CA LYS A 39 9.18 -8.57 -16.93
C LYS A 39 9.62 -8.65 -15.48
N CYS A 40 9.07 -7.80 -14.61
CA CYS A 40 9.52 -7.70 -13.22
C CYS A 40 8.38 -7.76 -12.20
N GLY A 41 7.11 -7.69 -12.63
CA GLY A 41 5.95 -7.76 -11.74
C GLY A 41 5.65 -6.46 -10.99
N PHE A 42 6.43 -5.40 -11.23
CA PHE A 42 6.31 -4.12 -10.54
C PHE A 42 6.44 -2.95 -11.52
N LEU A 43 5.83 -1.83 -11.18
CA LEU A 43 5.96 -0.57 -11.90
C LEU A 43 5.91 0.60 -10.90
N VAL A 44 6.39 1.76 -11.34
CA VAL A 44 6.25 3.03 -10.61
C VAL A 44 5.30 3.92 -11.39
N VAL A 45 4.30 4.49 -10.71
CA VAL A 45 3.35 5.44 -11.31
C VAL A 45 3.77 6.87 -11.00
N THR A 46 3.75 7.75 -11.99
CA THR A 46 3.95 9.20 -11.83
C THR A 46 2.74 9.99 -12.32
N ASN A 47 2.65 11.25 -11.88
CA ASN A 47 1.57 12.18 -12.23
C ASN A 47 0.17 11.59 -12.00
N HIS A 48 0.00 10.87 -10.89
CA HIS A 48 -1.26 10.21 -10.51
C HIS A 48 -2.36 11.16 -10.01
N GLY A 49 -2.15 12.48 -10.11
CA GLY A 49 -3.13 13.51 -9.69
C GLY A 49 -3.43 13.58 -8.19
N VAL A 50 -2.72 12.83 -7.34
CA VAL A 50 -2.85 12.96 -5.88
C VAL A 50 -1.98 14.14 -5.46
N ALA A 51 -2.59 15.07 -4.72
CA ALA A 51 -1.91 16.28 -4.25
C ALA A 51 -0.67 15.94 -3.40
N GLN A 52 0.41 16.71 -3.59
CA GLN A 52 1.74 16.38 -3.02
C GLN A 52 1.74 16.33 -1.50
N GLU A 53 0.85 17.09 -0.85
CA GLU A 53 0.70 17.15 0.60
C GLU A 53 0.10 15.87 1.20
N ILE A 54 -0.62 15.06 0.42
CA ILE A 54 -1.33 13.88 0.95
C ILE A 54 -0.35 12.83 1.48
N GLY A 55 0.76 12.58 0.79
CA GLY A 55 1.78 11.61 1.21
C GLY A 55 2.42 11.97 2.56
N PRO A 56 3.02 13.16 2.71
CA PRO A 56 3.56 13.65 3.97
C PRO A 56 2.52 13.69 5.10
N ASN A 57 1.31 14.21 4.82
CA ASN A 57 0.24 14.27 5.82
C ASN A 57 -0.16 12.88 6.31
N LEU A 58 -0.30 11.90 5.40
CA LEU A 58 -0.61 10.52 5.76
C LEU A 58 0.50 9.91 6.63
N TYR A 59 1.77 10.13 6.25
CA TYR A 59 2.92 9.63 7.00
C TYR A 59 2.98 10.21 8.42
N GLU A 60 2.83 11.53 8.56
CA GLU A 60 2.83 12.21 9.87
C GLU A 60 1.69 11.72 10.76
N ASN A 61 0.48 11.59 10.20
CA ASN A 61 -0.67 11.06 10.94
C ASN A 61 -0.47 9.60 11.35
N ALA A 62 0.11 8.77 10.48
CA ALA A 62 0.44 7.39 10.82
C ALA A 62 1.48 7.34 11.94
N MET A 63 2.52 8.18 11.91
CA MET A 63 3.51 8.25 12.98
C MET A 63 2.92 8.70 14.31
N ARG A 64 2.06 9.72 14.30
CA ARG A 64 1.32 10.14 15.50
C ARG A 64 0.47 9.01 16.06
N PHE A 65 -0.25 8.28 15.20
CA PHE A 65 -1.06 7.14 15.63
C PHE A 65 -0.20 6.01 16.21
N PHE A 66 0.76 5.47 15.47
CA PHE A 66 1.48 4.26 15.91
C PHE A 66 2.49 4.52 17.02
N LEU A 67 3.19 5.66 16.99
CA LEU A 67 4.31 5.94 17.91
C LEU A 67 3.91 6.81 19.11
N GLN A 68 2.93 7.71 18.96
CA GLN A 68 2.59 8.68 20.01
C GLN A 68 1.29 8.35 20.73
N THR A 69 0.42 7.51 20.15
CA THR A 69 -0.84 7.10 20.80
C THR A 69 -0.63 5.87 21.65
N SER A 70 -1.21 5.86 22.86
CA SER A 70 -1.08 4.73 23.79
C SER A 70 -1.72 3.45 23.24
N ASN A 71 -1.22 2.29 23.67
CA ASN A 71 -1.80 1.01 23.26
C ASN A 71 -3.28 0.85 23.67
N ALA A 72 -3.67 1.43 24.81
CA ALA A 72 -5.06 1.42 25.26
C ALA A 72 -5.97 2.17 24.28
N GLU A 73 -5.55 3.35 23.83
CA GLU A 73 -6.31 4.14 22.85
C GLU A 73 -6.32 3.47 21.47
N LYS A 74 -5.18 2.96 20.99
CA LYS A 74 -5.11 2.21 19.71
C LYS A 74 -6.07 1.01 19.71
N THR A 75 -6.18 0.32 20.84
CA THR A 75 -7.04 -0.87 20.99
C THR A 75 -8.53 -0.53 20.96
N LYS A 76 -8.95 0.71 21.25
CA LYS A 76 -10.36 1.13 21.07
C LYS A 76 -10.79 1.06 19.61
N CYS A 77 -9.85 1.27 18.69
CA CYS A 77 -10.03 1.16 17.26
C CYS A 77 -9.73 -0.25 16.72
N ALA A 78 -9.61 -1.27 17.57
CA ALA A 78 -9.27 -2.62 17.14
C ALA A 78 -10.35 -3.25 16.25
N PHE A 79 -9.93 -4.23 15.46
CA PHE A 79 -10.81 -5.03 14.60
C PHE A 79 -12.04 -5.55 15.33
N ARG A 80 -13.21 -5.34 14.71
CA ARG A 80 -14.48 -5.96 15.09
C ARG A 80 -15.04 -6.71 13.89
N SER A 81 -15.29 -8.01 14.07
CA SER A 81 -16.01 -8.86 13.11
C SER A 81 -17.34 -8.18 12.70
N PRO A 82 -17.77 -8.25 11.42
CA PRO A 82 -17.29 -9.15 10.35
C PRO A 82 -16.32 -8.53 9.34
N ILE A 83 -16.07 -7.22 9.35
CA ILE A 83 -15.27 -6.55 8.31
C ILE A 83 -13.89 -6.23 8.88
N PRO A 84 -12.78 -6.65 8.22
CA PRO A 84 -11.40 -6.48 8.70
C PRO A 84 -10.92 -5.02 8.68
N ARG A 85 -11.60 -4.15 9.43
CA ARG A 85 -11.30 -2.73 9.64
C ARG A 85 -10.66 -2.49 10.99
N GLY A 86 -9.84 -1.46 11.07
CA GLY A 86 -9.28 -0.98 12.33
C GLY A 86 -7.89 -1.53 12.64
N TYR A 87 -7.48 -1.33 13.88
CA TYR A 87 -6.14 -1.57 14.38
C TYR A 87 -5.89 -3.06 14.69
N SER A 88 -4.72 -3.53 14.29
CA SER A 88 -4.13 -4.82 14.61
C SER A 88 -2.76 -4.57 15.25
N GLY A 89 -2.62 -4.97 16.50
CA GLY A 89 -1.36 -4.85 17.23
C GLY A 89 -0.33 -5.90 16.80
N LEU A 90 0.87 -5.75 17.36
CA LEU A 90 2.00 -6.65 17.13
C LEU A 90 1.60 -8.13 17.28
N SER A 91 2.09 -8.95 16.37
CA SER A 91 1.90 -10.40 16.37
C SER A 91 0.46 -10.90 16.29
N LYS A 92 -0.50 -10.03 15.91
CA LYS A 92 -1.92 -10.41 15.77
C LYS A 92 -2.33 -10.76 14.33
N GLU A 93 -1.41 -10.77 13.38
CA GLU A 93 -1.75 -11.10 11.99
C GLU A 93 -1.74 -12.61 11.73
N ILE A 94 -2.85 -13.12 11.19
CA ILE A 94 -3.17 -14.55 11.03
C ILE A 94 -2.83 -15.03 9.61
N LEU A 95 -2.15 -14.25 8.77
CA LEU A 95 -1.88 -14.66 7.37
C LEU A 95 -1.06 -15.97 7.29
N ALA A 96 -0.14 -16.19 8.23
CA ALA A 96 0.60 -17.45 8.33
C ALA A 96 -0.28 -18.63 8.76
N ILE A 97 -1.18 -18.40 9.72
CA ILE A 97 -2.10 -19.41 10.25
C ILE A 97 -3.14 -19.81 9.19
N LEU A 98 -3.68 -18.85 8.43
CA LEU A 98 -4.61 -19.10 7.32
C LEU A 98 -3.95 -19.88 6.17
N ALA A 99 -2.65 -19.68 5.94
CA ALA A 99 -1.88 -20.39 4.94
C ALA A 99 -1.33 -21.75 5.43
N GLY A 100 -1.64 -22.18 6.66
CA GLY A 100 -1.12 -23.40 7.25
C GLY A 100 0.41 -23.43 7.41
N ALA A 101 1.06 -22.27 7.32
CA ALA A 101 2.51 -22.13 7.32
C ALA A 101 2.99 -21.71 8.71
N SER A 102 3.99 -22.42 9.25
CA SER A 102 4.69 -22.00 10.47
C SER A 102 5.66 -20.86 10.18
N ARG A 103 5.13 -19.68 9.83
CA ARG A 103 5.93 -18.46 9.73
C ARG A 103 5.89 -17.71 11.06
N PRO A 104 7.01 -17.09 11.50
CA PRO A 104 6.99 -16.25 12.69
C PRO A 104 5.98 -15.13 12.50
N ASN A 105 5.33 -14.73 13.60
CA ASN A 105 4.36 -13.65 13.57
C ASN A 105 5.02 -12.35 13.07
N ASP A 106 4.31 -11.62 12.20
CA ASP A 106 4.79 -10.35 11.67
C ASP A 106 4.87 -9.32 12.82
N LEU A 107 6.04 -8.72 13.02
CA LEU A 107 6.31 -7.74 14.08
C LEU A 107 5.91 -6.34 13.61
N VAL A 108 4.66 -6.21 13.19
CA VAL A 108 4.12 -5.00 12.60
C VAL A 108 2.76 -4.67 13.20
N GLU A 109 2.53 -3.38 13.37
CA GLU A 109 1.22 -2.83 13.68
C GLU A 109 0.55 -2.36 12.39
N LYS A 110 -0.74 -2.63 12.23
CA LYS A 110 -1.49 -2.26 11.02
C LYS A 110 -2.80 -1.60 11.40
N THR A 111 -3.23 -0.62 10.62
CA THR A 111 -4.60 -0.07 10.69
C THR A 111 -5.22 -0.19 9.31
N ARG A 112 -6.32 -0.95 9.22
CA ARG A 112 -6.99 -1.23 7.96
C ARG A 112 -8.15 -0.27 7.77
N ILE A 113 -8.15 0.45 6.65
CA ILE A 113 -9.19 1.42 6.29
C ILE A 113 -9.93 0.86 5.08
N CYS A 114 -11.08 0.21 5.31
CA CYS A 114 -11.90 -0.29 4.21
C CYS A 114 -13.13 0.61 4.00
N SER A 115 -13.26 1.19 2.82
CA SER A 115 -14.57 1.58 2.27
C SER A 115 -15.32 0.30 1.86
N ASP A 116 -14.65 -0.56 1.09
CA ASP A 116 -14.80 -2.01 0.93
C ASP A 116 -13.57 -2.53 0.14
N CYS A 117 -12.46 -2.81 0.85
CA CYS A 117 -11.13 -3.22 0.33
C CYS A 117 -10.17 -2.08 -0.09
N GLN A 118 -9.30 -1.64 0.84
CA GLN A 118 -7.95 -1.12 0.57
C GLN A 118 -7.13 -1.22 1.88
N THR A 119 -5.99 -1.93 1.86
CA THR A 119 -5.17 -2.18 3.07
C THR A 119 -3.93 -1.29 3.05
N PHE A 120 -3.72 -0.46 4.07
CA PHE A 120 -2.46 0.23 4.32
C PHE A 120 -1.63 -0.57 5.34
N SER A 121 -0.41 -0.96 4.98
CA SER A 121 0.56 -1.59 5.89
C SER A 121 1.82 -0.76 5.95
N CYS A 122 2.19 -0.27 7.14
CA CYS A 122 3.47 0.37 7.38
C CYS A 122 4.45 -0.71 7.87
N GLN A 123 5.25 -1.29 6.97
CA GLN A 123 6.28 -2.25 7.34
C GLN A 123 7.54 -1.52 7.78
N LYS A 124 8.02 -1.84 8.99
CA LYS A 124 9.31 -1.39 9.50
C LYS A 124 10.39 -2.30 8.87
N ILE A 125 11.14 -1.79 7.90
CA ILE A 125 12.39 -2.45 7.48
C ILE A 125 13.40 -2.21 8.61
N CYS A 126 13.61 -3.22 9.46
CA CYS A 126 14.76 -3.24 10.36
C CYS A 126 16.02 -3.44 9.51
N THR A 127 16.71 -2.35 9.19
CA THR A 127 18.06 -2.41 8.64
C THR A 127 18.98 -2.93 9.73
N ILE A 128 19.27 -4.23 9.71
CA ILE A 128 20.39 -4.79 10.46
C ILE A 128 21.66 -4.29 9.75
N LYS A 129 22.34 -3.31 10.36
CA LYS A 129 23.74 -3.04 10.04
C LYS A 129 24.56 -4.26 10.47
N MET A 130 25.18 -4.93 9.52
CA MET A 130 26.44 -5.63 9.73
C MET A 130 27.56 -4.75 9.17
#